data_AF-A0A4Y9ZFA6-F1
#
_entry.id   AF-A0A4Y9ZFA6-F1
#
_cell.length_a   1.000
_cell.length_b   1.000
_cell.length_c   1.000
_cell.angle_alpha   90.00
_cell.angle_beta   90.00
_cell.angle_gamma   90.00
#
_symmetry.space_group_name_H-M   'P 1'
#
loop_
_entity.id
_entity.type
_entity.pdbx_description
1 polymer ?
#
loop_
_entity_poly.entity_id
_entity_poly.type
_entity_poly.pdbx_seq_one_letter_code
_entity_poly.pdbx_strand_id
1 'polypeptide(L)'
;MAEHTPEPAPPSAPAFEEKAPLRAAATVGFQAGIVGAFVSAVQNALGAHSRGAAGFLTRSGGTIGFFAAMGATFAGTEAFVANQRQKDDPLNGVVGGCAAGFLAGIRSRSLPMAVASCAVIGTAVGAFDYGGQTLQGDSAHLTFEERRKRFFKQPPSVQETSGDS
;
A
#
# COMPACT_ATOMS: atom_id res chain seq x y z
N MET A 1 -52.81 -8.73 -26.78
CA MET A 1 -51.46 -9.30 -26.60
C MET A 1 -50.65 -8.19 -25.95
N ALA A 2 -50.46 -8.24 -24.63
CA ALA A 2 -49.71 -7.22 -23.91
C ALA A 2 -48.22 -7.55 -24.03
N GLU A 3 -47.44 -6.63 -24.59
CA GLU A 3 -45.98 -6.68 -24.57
C GLU A 3 -45.51 -6.53 -23.13
N HIS A 4 -44.92 -7.60 -22.61
CA HIS A 4 -44.23 -7.62 -21.32
C HIS A 4 -42.84 -7.04 -21.53
N THR A 5 -42.69 -5.72 -21.33
CA THR A 5 -41.38 -5.08 -21.20
C THR A 5 -40.67 -5.63 -19.96
N PRO A 6 -39.49 -6.25 -20.07
CA PRO A 6 -38.74 -6.70 -18.91
C PRO A 6 -38.28 -5.48 -18.09
N GLU A 7 -38.64 -5.50 -16.81
CA GLU A 7 -38.21 -4.51 -15.81
C GLU A 7 -36.67 -4.52 -15.67
N PRO A 8 -35.99 -3.36 -15.63
CA PRO A 8 -34.55 -3.31 -15.43
C PRO A 8 -34.22 -3.87 -14.05
N ALA A 9 -33.40 -4.93 -14.02
CA ALA A 9 -32.93 -5.57 -12.80
C ALA A 9 -32.33 -4.54 -11.84
N PRO A 10 -32.60 -4.64 -10.51
CA PRO A 10 -32.04 -3.73 -9.53
C PRO A 10 -30.50 -3.78 -9.55
N PRO A 11 -29.80 -2.67 -9.24
CA PRO A 11 -28.35 -2.67 -9.15
C PRO A 11 -27.91 -3.72 -8.13
N SER A 12 -27.27 -4.78 -8.63
CA SER A 12 -26.66 -5.82 -7.82
C SER A 12 -25.74 -5.15 -6.78
N ALA A 13 -25.89 -5.52 -5.51
CA ALA A 13 -24.97 -5.17 -4.43
C ALA A 13 -23.51 -5.26 -4.92
N PRO A 14 -22.59 -4.39 -4.46
CA PRO A 14 -21.22 -4.36 -4.98
C PRO A 14 -20.62 -5.77 -4.88
N ALA A 15 -20.53 -6.45 -6.02
CA ALA A 15 -20.02 -7.80 -6.08
C ALA A 15 -18.52 -7.73 -5.79
N PHE A 16 -18.07 -8.50 -4.81
CA PHE A 16 -16.65 -8.62 -4.53
C PHE A 16 -15.94 -9.15 -5.78
N GLU A 17 -14.94 -8.40 -6.27
CA GLU A 17 -14.11 -8.83 -7.39
C GLU A 17 -12.97 -9.71 -6.86
N GLU A 18 -12.90 -10.95 -7.36
CA GLU A 18 -11.85 -11.88 -6.95
C GLU A 18 -10.46 -11.34 -7.33
N LYS A 19 -9.60 -11.19 -6.32
CA LYS A 19 -8.22 -10.74 -6.51
C LYS A 19 -7.36 -11.92 -6.97
N ALA A 20 -6.38 -11.69 -7.83
CA ALA A 20 -5.42 -12.72 -8.23
C ALA A 20 -4.17 -12.68 -7.31
N PRO A 21 -4.05 -13.53 -6.27
CA PRO A 21 -3.04 -13.35 -5.23
C PRO A 21 -1.62 -13.49 -5.76
N LEU A 22 -1.41 -14.38 -6.73
CA LEU A 22 -0.12 -14.57 -7.37
C LEU A 22 0.31 -13.33 -8.17
N ARG A 23 -0.62 -12.68 -8.89
CA ARG A 23 -0.33 -11.46 -9.65
C ARG A 23 -0.05 -10.28 -8.71
N ALA A 24 -0.83 -10.15 -7.64
CA ALA A 24 -0.61 -9.14 -6.61
C ALA A 24 0.76 -9.30 -5.96
N ALA A 25 1.09 -10.52 -5.52
CA ALA A 25 2.38 -10.88 -4.95
C ALA A 25 3.54 -10.60 -5.91
N ALA A 26 3.40 -10.98 -7.19
CA ALA A 26 4.44 -10.75 -8.20
C ALA A 26 4.66 -9.25 -8.45
N THR A 27 3.57 -8.48 -8.60
CA THR A 27 3.65 -7.04 -8.90
C THR A 27 4.28 -6.27 -7.75
N VAL A 28 3.75 -6.45 -6.53
CA VAL A 28 4.23 -5.73 -5.35
C VAL A 28 5.59 -6.26 -4.90
N GLY A 29 5.83 -7.56 -5.02
CA GLY A 29 7.15 -8.15 -4.79
C GLY A 29 8.21 -7.61 -5.74
N PHE A 30 7.89 -7.42 -7.03
CA PHE A 30 8.81 -6.80 -7.97
C PHE A 30 9.11 -5.34 -7.61
N GLN A 31 8.08 -4.54 -7.29
CA GLN A 31 8.25 -3.16 -6.85
C GLN A 31 9.12 -3.06 -5.58
N ALA A 32 8.85 -3.91 -4.59
CA ALA A 32 9.66 -3.98 -3.39
C ALA A 32 11.09 -4.45 -3.70
N GLY A 33 11.27 -5.37 -4.64
CA GLY A 33 12.58 -5.78 -5.15
C GLY A 33 13.40 -4.63 -5.73
N ILE A 34 12.77 -3.70 -6.46
CA ILE A 34 13.42 -2.47 -6.94
C ILE A 34 13.90 -1.61 -5.76
N VAL A 35 13.06 -1.44 -4.74
CA VAL A 35 13.46 -0.73 -3.50
C VAL A 35 14.64 -1.43 -2.84
N GLY A 36 14.60 -2.77 -2.75
CA GLY A 36 15.70 -3.57 -2.23
C GLY A 36 16.99 -3.44 -3.06
N ALA A 37 16.88 -3.29 -4.38
CA ALA A 37 18.01 -3.05 -5.26
C ALA A 37 18.65 -1.69 -5.01
N PHE A 38 17.82 -0.66 -4.83
CA PHE A 38 18.30 0.67 -4.46
C PHE A 38 18.98 0.67 -3.08
N VAL A 39 18.34 0.08 -2.07
CA VAL A 39 18.92 -0.07 -0.73
C VAL A 39 20.25 -0.84 -0.79
N SER A 40 20.30 -1.91 -1.58
CA SER A 40 21.53 -2.67 -1.77
C SER A 40 22.62 -1.85 -2.47
N ALA A 41 22.27 -1.04 -3.46
CA ALA A 41 23.23 -0.18 -4.15
C ALA A 41 23.85 0.84 -3.17
N VAL A 42 23.02 1.47 -2.34
CA VAL A 42 23.49 2.39 -1.29
C VAL A 42 24.38 1.68 -0.28
N GLN A 43 23.98 0.51 0.21
CA GLN A 43 24.78 -0.29 1.16
C GLN A 43 26.12 -0.76 0.57
N ASN A 44 26.17 -1.10 -0.73
CA ASN A 44 27.41 -1.44 -1.41
C ASN A 44 28.30 -0.22 -1.63
N ALA A 45 27.73 0.95 -1.98
CA ALA A 45 28.49 2.17 -2.19
C ALA A 45 29.11 2.72 -0.89
N LEU A 46 28.43 2.55 0.25
CA LEU A 46 28.90 2.97 1.57
C LEU A 46 29.72 1.89 2.32
N GLY A 47 29.76 0.66 1.80
CA GLY A 47 30.45 -0.46 2.44
C GLY A 47 31.96 -0.45 2.17
N ALA A 48 32.76 -0.19 3.20
CA ALA A 48 34.22 -0.15 3.09
C ALA A 48 34.88 -1.55 3.06
N HIS A 49 34.54 -2.44 2.13
CA HIS A 49 35.30 -3.71 1.97
C HIS A 49 35.29 -4.28 0.54
N SER A 50 36.48 -4.40 -0.03
CA SER A 50 36.79 -5.14 -1.26
C SER A 50 36.71 -6.65 -1.02
N ARG A 51 35.54 -7.24 -1.25
CA ARG A 51 35.39 -8.70 -1.40
C ARG A 51 34.79 -9.00 -2.76
N GLY A 52 35.35 -10.01 -3.44
CA GLY A 52 35.14 -10.29 -4.87
C GLY A 52 33.68 -10.51 -5.29
N ALA A 53 33.45 -10.56 -6.61
CA ALA A 53 32.15 -10.53 -7.27
C ALA A 53 31.07 -11.49 -6.70
N ALA A 54 31.45 -12.64 -6.15
CA ALA A 54 30.52 -13.59 -5.53
C ALA A 54 29.86 -13.05 -4.23
N GLY A 55 30.57 -12.23 -3.46
CA GLY A 55 30.04 -11.59 -2.25
C GLY A 55 29.04 -10.47 -2.56
N PHE A 56 29.25 -9.77 -3.68
CA PHE A 56 28.32 -8.77 -4.19
C PHE A 56 27.00 -9.41 -4.63
N LEU A 57 27.04 -10.50 -5.40
CA LEU A 57 25.82 -11.15 -5.89
C LEU A 57 24.99 -11.77 -4.77
N THR A 58 25.63 -12.42 -3.78
CA THR A 58 24.94 -13.07 -2.66
C THR A 58 24.40 -12.08 -1.63
N ARG A 59 25.14 -11.00 -1.31
CA ARG A 59 24.65 -9.94 -0.40
C ARG A 59 23.61 -9.05 -1.08
N SER A 60 23.87 -8.62 -2.31
CA SER A 60 22.94 -7.74 -3.04
C SER A 60 21.67 -8.49 -3.41
N GLY A 61 21.80 -9.72 -3.90
CA GLY A 61 20.67 -10.62 -4.12
C GLY A 61 19.91 -10.94 -2.83
N GLY A 62 20.60 -11.08 -1.71
CA GLY A 62 19.99 -11.33 -0.40
C GLY A 62 19.15 -10.16 0.13
N THR A 63 19.53 -8.91 -0.15
CA THR A 63 18.74 -7.72 0.18
C THR A 63 17.59 -7.54 -0.81
N ILE A 64 17.84 -7.60 -2.11
CA ILE A 64 16.81 -7.49 -3.17
C ILE A 64 15.71 -8.53 -2.95
N GLY A 65 16.10 -9.80 -2.82
CA GLY A 65 15.17 -10.90 -2.61
C GLY A 65 14.39 -10.80 -1.31
N PHE A 66 14.96 -10.17 -0.27
CA PHE A 66 14.26 -9.95 0.99
C PHE A 66 13.12 -8.95 0.86
N PHE A 67 13.42 -7.77 0.28
CA PHE A 67 12.39 -6.77 0.05
C PHE A 67 11.32 -7.31 -0.91
N ALA A 68 11.73 -8.03 -1.96
CA ALA A 68 10.80 -8.67 -2.87
C ALA A 68 9.90 -9.69 -2.16
N ALA A 69 10.46 -10.53 -1.29
CA ALA A 69 9.70 -11.49 -0.50
C ALA A 69 8.72 -10.78 0.45
N MET A 70 9.15 -9.71 1.13
CA MET A 70 8.26 -8.92 2.00
C MET A 70 7.07 -8.34 1.22
N GLY A 71 7.31 -7.70 0.07
CA GLY A 71 6.25 -7.14 -0.76
C GLY A 71 5.32 -8.21 -1.33
N ALA A 72 5.86 -9.35 -1.73
CA ALA A 72 5.09 -10.48 -2.23
C ALA A 72 4.21 -11.10 -1.13
N THR A 73 4.76 -11.30 0.06
CA THR A 73 4.01 -11.80 1.23
C THR A 73 2.90 -10.84 1.61
N PHE A 74 3.17 -9.53 1.65
CA PHE A 74 2.16 -8.50 1.95
C PHE A 74 0.95 -8.62 1.01
N ALA A 75 1.17 -8.40 -0.29
CA ALA A 75 0.09 -8.32 -1.26
C ALA A 75 -0.56 -9.68 -1.56
N GLY A 76 0.22 -10.76 -1.51
CA GLY A 76 -0.29 -12.11 -1.66
C GLY A 76 -1.22 -12.50 -0.50
N THR A 77 -0.81 -12.21 0.74
CA THR A 77 -1.64 -12.47 1.92
C THR A 77 -2.89 -11.59 1.94
N GLU A 78 -2.76 -10.30 1.62
CA GLU A 78 -3.90 -9.38 1.52
C GLU A 78 -4.95 -9.89 0.52
N ALA A 79 -4.53 -10.22 -0.71
CA ALA A 79 -5.42 -10.73 -1.75
C ALA A 79 -6.02 -12.10 -1.38
N PHE A 80 -5.25 -12.98 -0.74
CA PHE A 80 -5.74 -14.27 -0.27
C PHE A 80 -6.83 -14.12 0.80
N VAL A 81 -6.61 -13.24 1.79
CA VAL A 81 -7.57 -13.00 2.88
C VAL A 81 -8.82 -12.31 2.34
N ALA A 82 -8.66 -11.35 1.42
CA ALA A 82 -9.78 -10.70 0.74
C ALA A 82 -10.66 -11.73 0.02
N ASN A 83 -10.05 -12.64 -0.74
CA ASN A 83 -10.78 -13.70 -1.45
C ASN A 83 -11.48 -14.67 -0.51
N GLN A 84 -10.84 -15.05 0.60
CA GLN A 84 -11.44 -15.97 1.56
C GLN A 84 -12.65 -15.34 2.27
N ARG A 85 -12.55 -14.05 2.62
CA ARG A 85 -13.61 -13.31 3.32
C ARG A 85 -14.65 -12.70 2.40
N GLN A 86 -14.40 -12.71 1.08
CA GLN A 86 -15.23 -12.05 0.06
C GLN A 86 -15.53 -10.59 0.43
N LYS A 87 -14.53 -9.91 1.02
CA LYS A 87 -14.63 -8.55 1.56
C LYS A 87 -13.33 -7.82 1.31
N ASP A 88 -13.45 -6.57 0.87
CA ASP A 88 -12.30 -5.67 0.75
C ASP A 88 -12.35 -4.63 1.87
N ASP A 89 -11.67 -4.92 2.98
CA ASP A 89 -11.62 -4.07 4.16
C ASP A 89 -10.17 -3.85 4.66
N PRO A 90 -9.92 -2.81 5.49
CA PRO A 90 -8.60 -2.54 6.06
C PRO A 90 -7.97 -3.72 6.82
N LEU A 91 -8.78 -4.69 7.26
CA LEU A 91 -8.25 -5.87 7.94
C LEU A 91 -7.40 -6.73 7.01
N ASN A 92 -7.69 -6.75 5.71
CA ASN A 92 -6.87 -7.47 4.74
C ASN A 92 -5.44 -6.92 4.71
N GLY A 93 -5.30 -5.59 4.69
CA GLY A 93 -4.01 -4.89 4.74
C GLY A 93 -3.30 -5.12 6.06
N VAL A 94 -4.00 -5.08 7.20
CA VAL A 94 -3.43 -5.41 8.53
C VAL A 94 -2.84 -6.82 8.55
N VAL A 95 -3.55 -7.80 8.02
CA VAL A 95 -3.10 -9.21 7.99
C VAL A 95 -1.91 -9.37 7.04
N GLY A 96 -1.94 -8.74 5.86
CA GLY A 96 -0.80 -8.68 4.95
C GLY A 96 0.43 -8.02 5.59
N GLY A 97 0.22 -6.91 6.30
CA GLY A 97 1.23 -6.15 7.03
C GLY A 97 1.87 -6.97 8.14
N CYS A 98 1.07 -7.64 8.97
CA CYS A 98 1.57 -8.54 9.99
C CYS A 98 2.37 -9.71 9.36
N ALA A 99 1.89 -10.32 8.29
CA ALA A 99 2.59 -11.44 7.64
C ALA A 99 3.95 -11.02 7.06
N ALA A 100 4.01 -9.89 6.37
CA ALA A 100 5.26 -9.32 5.88
C ALA A 100 6.20 -8.91 7.03
N GLY A 101 5.65 -8.34 8.11
CA GLY A 101 6.42 -8.00 9.29
C GLY A 101 6.97 -9.22 10.01
N PHE A 102 6.19 -10.28 10.14
CA PHE A 102 6.63 -11.56 10.71
C PHE A 102 7.79 -12.14 9.92
N LEU A 103 7.70 -12.14 8.58
CA LEU A 103 8.80 -12.54 7.70
C LEU A 103 10.07 -11.72 7.96
N ALA A 104 9.90 -10.41 8.22
CA ALA A 104 11.03 -9.55 8.53
C ALA A 104 11.73 -9.92 9.84
N GLY A 105 10.98 -10.32 10.87
CA GLY A 105 11.57 -10.79 12.12
C GLY A 105 12.12 -12.23 12.05
N ILE A 106 11.58 -13.09 11.19
CA ILE A 106 12.20 -14.41 10.92
C ILE A 106 13.62 -14.24 10.37
N ARG A 107 13.87 -13.21 9.56
CA ARG A 107 15.22 -12.94 9.02
C ARG A 107 16.25 -12.66 10.12
N SER A 108 15.84 -12.14 11.29
CA SER A 108 16.72 -11.98 12.46
C SER A 108 16.83 -13.24 13.32
N ARG A 109 16.19 -14.34 12.92
CA ARG A 109 16.16 -15.65 13.61
C ARG A 109 15.62 -15.55 15.04
N SER A 110 14.65 -14.66 15.25
CA SER A 110 14.09 -14.38 16.57
C SER A 110 12.57 -14.35 16.51
N LEU A 111 11.93 -15.31 17.20
CA LEU A 111 10.49 -15.36 17.37
C LEU A 111 9.91 -14.11 18.06
N PRO A 112 10.49 -13.56 19.15
CA PRO A 112 9.95 -12.35 19.74
C PRO A 112 10.08 -11.15 18.79
N MET A 113 11.14 -11.08 17.98
CA MET A 113 11.24 -10.05 16.94
C MET A 113 10.18 -10.23 15.85
N ALA A 114 9.86 -11.46 15.45
CA ALA A 114 8.83 -11.74 14.46
C ALA A 114 7.42 -11.34 14.92
N VAL A 115 7.10 -11.61 16.19
CA VAL A 115 5.81 -11.19 16.78
C VAL A 115 5.77 -9.67 16.92
N ALA A 116 6.84 -9.06 17.42
CA ALA A 116 6.93 -7.61 17.57
C ALA A 116 6.83 -6.89 16.21
N SER A 117 7.54 -7.37 15.18
CA SER A 117 7.49 -6.77 13.84
C SER A 117 6.14 -6.97 13.16
N CYS A 118 5.47 -8.12 13.35
CA CYS A 118 4.08 -8.30 12.93
C CYS A 118 3.17 -7.24 13.57
N ALA A 119 3.26 -7.05 14.89
CA ALA A 119 2.41 -6.10 15.59
C ALA A 119 2.67 -4.66 15.11
N VAL A 120 3.93 -4.26 14.98
CA VAL A 120 4.31 -2.91 14.57
C VAL A 120 3.90 -2.63 13.12
N ILE A 121 4.20 -3.53 12.19
CA ILE A 121 3.89 -3.31 10.77
C ILE A 121 2.40 -3.47 10.51
N GLY A 122 1.74 -4.46 11.13
CA GLY A 122 0.29 -4.66 11.02
C GLY A 122 -0.49 -3.46 11.55
N THR A 123 -0.09 -2.89 12.69
CA THR A 123 -0.72 -1.66 13.22
C THR A 123 -0.44 -0.44 12.36
N ALA A 124 0.78 -0.27 11.84
CA ALA A 124 1.11 0.82 10.93
C ALA A 124 0.27 0.77 9.64
N VAL A 125 0.12 -0.41 9.04
CA VAL A 125 -0.73 -0.60 7.86
C VAL A 125 -2.19 -0.36 8.20
N GLY A 126 -2.68 -0.89 9.33
CA GLY A 126 -4.05 -0.66 9.77
C GLY A 126 -4.36 0.82 9.99
N ALA A 127 -3.43 1.57 10.56
CA ALA A 127 -3.56 3.02 10.72
C ALA A 127 -3.58 3.75 9.36
N PHE A 128 -2.76 3.31 8.41
CA PHE A 128 -2.73 3.86 7.06
C PHE A 128 -4.03 3.60 6.28
N ASP A 129 -4.52 2.36 6.32
CA ASP A 129 -5.77 1.98 5.66
C ASP A 129 -6.98 2.66 6.31
N TYR A 130 -7.01 2.74 7.65
CA TYR A 130 -8.04 3.49 8.38
C TYR A 130 -7.97 4.99 8.08
N GLY A 131 -6.79 5.53 7.81
CA GLY A 131 -6.55 6.91 7.41
C GLY A 131 -6.94 7.24 5.96
N GLY A 132 -7.52 6.30 5.22
CA GLY A 132 -8.00 6.53 3.85
C GLY A 132 -6.98 6.23 2.76
N GLN A 133 -5.92 5.47 3.06
CA GLN A 133 -4.93 4.97 2.08
C GLN A 133 -4.22 6.08 1.29
N THR A 134 -4.26 7.32 1.78
CA THR A 134 -3.64 8.49 1.16
C THR A 134 -2.82 9.27 2.16
N LEU A 135 -1.58 9.56 1.78
CA LEU A 135 -0.71 10.47 2.54
C LEU A 135 -0.94 11.94 2.17
N GLN A 136 -1.68 12.21 1.10
CA GLN A 136 -1.91 13.56 0.58
C GLN A 136 -3.12 14.25 1.23
N GLY A 137 -3.86 13.56 2.10
CA GLY A 137 -5.18 13.98 2.61
C GLY A 137 -6.27 13.87 1.55
N ASP A 138 -7.55 13.90 1.96
CA ASP A 138 -8.72 13.85 1.07
C ASP A 138 -8.83 15.13 0.21
N SER A 139 -7.96 15.18 -0.79
CA SER A 139 -7.93 16.18 -1.86
C SER A 139 -8.37 15.55 -3.19
N ALA A 140 -8.88 14.31 -3.15
CA ALA A 140 -9.35 13.56 -4.30
C ALA A 140 -10.67 14.13 -4.85
N HIS A 141 -11.52 14.70 -3.98
CA HIS A 141 -12.74 15.39 -4.41
C HIS A 141 -12.51 16.85 -4.83
N LEU A 142 -11.33 17.41 -4.56
CA LEU A 142 -11.04 18.81 -4.85
C LEU A 142 -10.60 18.96 -6.30
N THR A 143 -11.32 19.79 -7.06
CA THR A 143 -10.89 20.21 -8.40
C THR A 143 -9.51 20.87 -8.34
N PHE A 144 -8.73 20.80 -9.42
CA PHE A 144 -7.38 21.39 -9.46
C PHE A 144 -7.37 22.86 -9.02
N GLU A 145 -8.45 23.57 -9.31
CA GLU A 145 -8.66 24.96 -8.90
C GLU A 145 -8.89 25.12 -7.38
N GLU A 146 -9.67 24.24 -6.75
CA GLU A 146 -9.85 24.23 -5.29
C GLU A 146 -8.57 23.80 -4.54
N ARG A 147 -7.82 22.86 -5.11
CA ARG A 147 -6.50 22.48 -4.60
C ARG A 147 -5.55 23.67 -4.66
N ARG A 148 -5.56 24.44 -5.76
CA ARG A 148 -4.81 25.69 -5.90
C ARG A 148 -5.28 26.76 -4.89
N LYS A 149 -6.58 26.95 -4.71
CA LYS A 149 -7.15 27.92 -3.76
C LYS A 149 -6.89 27.59 -2.28
N ARG A 150 -6.78 26.31 -1.90
CA ARG A 150 -6.32 25.93 -0.54
C ARG A 150 -4.81 26.13 -0.36
N PHE A 151 -4.03 25.86 -1.40
CA PHE A 151 -2.58 26.02 -1.37
C PHE A 151 -2.17 27.50 -1.30
N PHE A 152 -2.84 28.32 -2.10
CA PHE A 152 -2.77 29.78 -2.04
C PHE A 152 -3.94 30.27 -1.19
N LYS A 153 -3.80 30.30 0.15
CA LYS A 153 -4.74 30.97 1.08
C LYS A 153 -5.04 32.40 0.60
N GLN A 154 -5.98 32.57 -0.31
CA GLN A 154 -6.53 33.87 -0.65
C GLN A 154 -7.53 34.21 0.46
N PRO A 155 -7.34 35.31 1.21
CA PRO A 155 -8.38 35.78 2.10
C PRO A 155 -9.65 36.02 1.26
N PRO A 156 -10.85 35.74 1.80
CA PRO A 156 -12.09 36.00 1.10
C PRO A 156 -12.09 37.47 0.66
N SER A 157 -12.33 37.72 -0.61
CA SER A 157 -12.59 39.07 -1.11
C SER A 157 -13.78 39.60 -0.31
N VAL A 158 -13.51 40.62 0.51
CA VAL A 158 -14.53 41.38 1.21
C VAL A 158 -15.49 41.88 0.14
N GLN A 159 -16.69 41.29 0.08
CA GLN A 159 -17.81 41.90 -0.61
C GLN A 159 -18.10 43.19 0.13
N GLU A 160 -17.73 44.29 -0.50
CA GLU A 160 -17.90 45.66 -0.05
C GLU A 160 -19.40 45.98 -0.02
N THR A 161 -20.08 45.57 1.04
CA THR A 161 -21.38 46.14 1.41
C THR A 161 -21.11 47.44 2.14
N SER A 162 -21.09 48.58 1.44
CA SER A 162 -21.54 49.87 2.01
C SER A 162 -21.38 51.04 1.04
N GLY A 163 -22.53 51.60 0.66
CA GLY A 163 -22.72 53.03 0.44
C GLY A 163 -22.38 53.55 -0.96
N ASP A 164 -23.39 54.02 -1.69
CA ASP A 164 -23.78 55.42 -1.53
C ASP A 164 -25.22 55.64 -2.03
N SER A 165 -25.92 56.44 -1.22
CA SER A 165 -27.12 57.28 -1.38
C SER A 165 -27.96 57.25 -2.66
#